data_AF-A0A2H9MR10-F1
#
_entry.id   AF-A0A2H9MR10-F1
#
_cell.length_a   1.000
_cell.length_b   1.000
_cell.length_c   1.000
_cell.angle_alpha   90.00
_cell.angle_beta   90.00
_cell.angle_gamma   90.00
#
_symmetry.space_group_name_H-M   'P 1'
#
loop_
_entity.id
_entity.type
_entity.pdbx_description
1 polymer ?
#
loop_
_entity_poly.entity_id
_entity_poly.type
_entity_poly.pdbx_seq_one_letter_code
_entity_poly.pdbx_strand_id
1 'polypeptide(L)' 'MKLYLDFEPCRECNTMMNALSSPEMLFADAKTRADESAKFLRHLTYNHNEVVQAVMEDLPKQKRDQEFDFFK' A
#
# COMPACT_ATOMS: atom_id res chain seq x y z
N MET A 1 5.06 12.96 -2.62
CA MET A 1 6.10 11.92 -2.82
C MET A 1 5.53 10.88 -3.78
N LYS A 2 6.27 10.44 -4.79
CA LYS A 2 5.89 9.30 -5.64
C LYS A 2 6.80 8.13 -5.27
N LEU A 3 6.20 6.98 -4.95
CA LEU A 3 6.91 5.75 -4.62
C LEU A 3 6.85 4.83 -5.84
N TYR A 4 7.98 4.28 -6.27
CA TYR A 4 8.06 3.29 -7.33
C TYR A 4 8.41 1.95 -6.70
N LEU A 5 7.60 0.93 -6.98
CA LEU A 5 7.76 -0.40 -6.41
C LEU A 5 8.05 -1.37 -7.54
N ASP A 6 9.26 -1.91 -7.56
CA ASP A 6 9.60 -3.05 -8.42
C ASP A 6 9.36 -4.34 -7.64
N PHE A 7 8.26 -5.02 -7.94
CA PHE A 7 7.94 -6.35 -7.40
C PHE A 7 7.17 -7.18 -8.43
N GLU A 8 7.27 -8.51 -8.34
CA GLU A 8 6.46 -9.41 -9.15
C GLU A 8 5.09 -9.63 -8.49
N PRO A 9 3.98 -9.20 -9.12
CA PRO A 9 2.68 -9.33 -8.52
C PRO A 9 2.25 -10.79 -8.45
N CYS A 10 1.83 -11.23 -7.26
CA CYS A 10 1.21 -12.53 -7.11
C CYS A 10 -0.15 -12.59 -7.85
N ARG A 11 -0.75 -13.77 -7.92
CA ARG A 11 -2.05 -13.96 -8.59
C ARG A 11 -3.15 -13.07 -7.98
N GLU A 12 -3.16 -12.91 -6.67
CA GLU A 12 -4.16 -12.11 -5.95
C GLU A 12 -3.95 -10.62 -6.22
N CYS A 13 -2.70 -10.14 -6.15
CA CYS A 13 -2.32 -8.78 -6.56
C CYS A 13 -2.79 -8.45 -7.98
N ASN A 14 -2.55 -9.33 -8.96
CA ASN A 14 -3.02 -9.14 -10.33
C ASN A 14 -4.55 -9.05 -10.42
N THR A 15 -5.26 -9.89 -9.65
CA THR A 15 -6.73 -9.88 -9.61
C THR A 15 -7.25 -8.56 -9.03
N MET A 16 -6.67 -8.10 -7.92
CA MET A 16 -7.04 -6.83 -7.28
C MET A 16 -6.70 -5.63 -8.17
N MET A 17 -5.53 -5.62 -8.82
CA MET A 17 -5.16 -4.55 -9.75
C MET A 17 -6.11 -4.45 -10.95
N ASN A 18 -6.52 -5.60 -11.50
CA ASN A 18 -7.52 -5.62 -12.58
C ASN A 18 -8.87 -5.09 -12.11
N ALA A 19 -9.30 -5.45 -10.89
CA ALA A 19 -10.54 -4.92 -10.30
C ALA A 19 -10.47 -3.41 -10.07
N LEU A 20 -9.35 -2.90 -9.53
CA LEU A 20 -9.13 -1.47 -9.33
C LEU A 20 -9.06 -0.67 -10.64
N SER A 21 -8.64 -1.33 -11.72
CA SER A 21 -8.54 -0.73 -13.06
C SER A 21 -9.82 -0.90 -13.88
N SER A 22 -10.87 -1.48 -13.32
CA SER A 22 -12.13 -1.69 -14.03
C SER A 22 -12.84 -0.35 -14.30
N PRO A 23 -13.62 -0.24 -15.40
CA PRO A 23 -14.40 0.97 -15.68
C PRO A 23 -15.28 1.38 -14.50
N GLU A 24 -15.92 0.42 -13.84
CA GLU A 24 -16.78 0.66 -12.67
C GLU A 24 -15.99 1.35 -11.55
N MET A 25 -14.77 0.90 -11.27
CA MET A 25 -13.91 1.50 -10.24
C MET A 25 -13.34 2.85 -10.65
N LEU A 26 -13.08 3.08 -11.94
CA LEU A 26 -12.61 4.38 -12.44
C LEU A 26 -13.67 5.48 -12.28
N PHE A 27 -14.96 5.12 -12.44
CA PHE A 27 -16.09 6.03 -12.28
C PHE A 27 -16.72 6.00 -10.88
N ALA A 28 -16.24 5.13 -9.99
CA ALA A 28 -16.72 5.06 -8.61
C ALA A 28 -16.37 6.34 -7.81
N ASP A 29 -17.14 6.59 -6.76
CA ASP A 29 -16.92 7.72 -5.87
C ASP A 29 -15.60 7.58 -5.08
N ALA A 30 -15.11 8.70 -4.55
CA ALA A 30 -13.83 8.78 -3.87
C ALA A 30 -13.72 7.85 -2.65
N LYS A 31 -14.82 7.62 -1.92
CA LYS A 31 -14.81 6.75 -0.75
C LYS A 31 -14.67 5.29 -1.17
N THR A 32 -15.49 4.85 -2.13
CA THR A 32 -15.43 3.48 -2.67
C THR A 32 -14.05 3.16 -3.23
N ARG A 33 -13.47 4.09 -4.02
CA ARG A 33 -12.10 3.94 -4.55
C ARG A 33 -11.03 3.85 -3.47
N ALA A 34 -11.14 4.68 -2.42
CA ALA A 34 -10.20 4.65 -1.31
C ALA A 34 -10.30 3.33 -0.53
N ASP A 35 -11.51 2.83 -0.28
CA ASP A 35 -11.74 1.57 0.43
C ASP A 35 -11.15 0.37 -0.34
N GLU A 36 -11.39 0.28 -1.65
CA GLU A 36 -10.80 -0.79 -2.47
C GLU A 36 -9.28 -0.67 -2.58
N SER A 37 -8.75 0.55 -2.73
CA SER A 37 -7.30 0.77 -2.74
C SER A 37 -6.65 0.39 -1.41
N ALA A 38 -7.34 0.64 -0.29
CA ALA A 38 -6.87 0.26 1.04
C ALA A 38 -6.83 -1.27 1.21
N LYS A 39 -7.78 -2.02 0.63
CA LYS A 39 -7.73 -3.49 0.63
C LYS A 39 -6.50 -4.01 -0.09
N PHE A 40 -6.21 -3.46 -1.28
CA PHE A 40 -5.02 -3.84 -2.04
C PHE A 40 -3.73 -3.50 -1.28
N LEU A 41 -3.63 -2.32 -0.67
CA LEU A 41 -2.48 -1.94 0.14
C LEU A 41 -2.28 -2.87 1.35
N ARG A 42 -3.35 -3.31 2.02
CA ARG A 42 -3.25 -4.30 3.10
C ARG A 42 -2.72 -5.65 2.60
N HIS A 43 -3.19 -6.10 1.44
CA HIS A 43 -2.69 -7.32 0.85
C HIS A 43 -1.18 -7.21 0.56
N LEU A 44 -0.74 -6.09 -0.04
CA LEU A 44 0.68 -5.82 -0.28
C LEU A 44 1.48 -5.83 1.02
N THR A 45 1.08 -5.07 2.04
CA THR A 45 1.88 -4.93 3.26
C THR A 45 1.93 -6.17 4.13
N TYR A 46 0.96 -7.10 4.01
CA TYR A 46 0.94 -8.33 4.80
C TYR A 46 1.54 -9.54 4.08
N ASN A 47 1.56 -9.54 2.74
CA ASN A 47 1.96 -10.72 1.96
C ASN A 47 3.23 -10.51 1.13
N HIS A 48 3.66 -9.25 0.92
CA HIS A 48 4.83 -8.91 0.11
C HIS A 48 5.86 -8.17 0.97
N ASN A 49 6.70 -8.93 1.69
CA ASN A 49 7.73 -8.39 2.57
C ASN A 49 8.73 -7.50 1.81
N GLU A 50 9.05 -7.87 0.57
CA GLU A 50 9.91 -7.12 -0.34
C GLU A 50 9.37 -5.70 -0.60
N VAL A 51 8.05 -5.57 -0.73
CA VAL A 51 7.39 -4.27 -0.93
C VAL A 51 7.48 -3.44 0.35
N VAL A 52 7.23 -4.04 1.51
CA VAL A 52 7.34 -3.33 2.80
C VAL A 52 8.76 -2.83 3.03
N GLN A 53 9.76 -3.67 2.78
CA GLN A 53 11.16 -3.31 2.93
C GLN A 53 11.53 -2.14 2.02
N ALA A 54 11.19 -2.20 0.73
CA ALA A 54 11.44 -1.11 -0.22
C ALA A 54 10.77 0.21 0.22
N VAL A 55 9.52 0.15 0.70
CA VAL A 55 8.82 1.32 1.25
C VAL A 55 9.56 1.91 2.45
N MET A 56 10.06 1.07 3.36
CA MET A 56 10.77 1.52 4.56
C MET A 56 12.15 2.12 4.26
N GLU A 57 12.81 1.69 3.18
CA GLU A 57 14.09 2.23 2.72
C GLU A 57 13.93 3.62 2.10
N ASP A 58 12.88 3.81 1.29
CA ASP A 58 12.58 5.07 0.60
C ASP A 58 11.89 6.11 1.49
N LEU A 59 11.22 5.68 2.57
CA LEU A 59 10.67 6.60 3.53
C LEU A 59 11.80 7.25 4.34
N PRO A 60 11.78 8.58 4.54
CA PRO A 60 12.75 9.24 5.40
C PRO A 60 12.69 8.58 6.78
N LYS A 61 13.78 7.91 7.16
CA LYS A 61 13.92 7.30 8.49
C LYS A 61 13.53 8.38 9.51
N GLN A 62 12.43 8.17 10.23
CA GLN A 62 12.08 9.08 11.31
C GLN A 62 13.32 9.23 12.20
N LYS A 63 13.77 10.48 12.41
CA LYS A 63 14.81 10.76 13.40
C LYS A 63 14.35 10.13 14.71
N ARG A 64 15.22 9.34 15.35
CA ARG A 64 14.98 8.61 16.62
C ARG A 64 14.69 9.53 17.83
N ASP A 65 14.27 10.77 17.61
CA ASP A 65 14.01 11.76 18.66
C ASP A 65 12.54 11.79 19.11
N GLN A 66 11.73 10.81 18.70
CA GLN A 66 10.43 10.55 19.34
C GLN A 66 10.50 9.19 20.04
N GLU A 67 11.00 9.21 21.28
CA GLU A 67 10.59 8.23 22.28
C GLU A 67 9.07 8.37 22.41
N PHE A 68 8.31 7.53 21.72
CA PHE A 68 6.90 7.33 22.03
C PHE A 68 6.85 6.61 23.37
N ASP A 69 6.54 7.35 24.43
CA ASP A 69 6.28 6.81 25.75
C ASP A 69 4.92 6.10 25.70
N PHE A 70 4.93 4.81 25.35
CA PHE A 70 3.72 3.98 25.20
C PHE A 70 2.99 3.71 26.53
N PHE A 71 3.46 4.28 27.65
CA PHE A 71 2.98 3.97 29.00
C PHE A 71 2.59 5.20 29.84
N LYS A 72 2.25 6.33 29.23
CA LYS A 72 1.79 7.52 29.96
C LYS A 72 0.33 7.87 29.73
#